data_AF-A0A1X7UBG9-F1
#
_entry.id   AF-A0A1X7UBG9-F1
#
_cell.length_a   1.000
_cell.length_b   1.000
_cell.length_c   1.000
_cell.angle_alpha   90.00
_cell.angle_beta   90.00
_cell.angle_gamma   90.00
#
_symmetry.space_group_name_H-M   'P 1'
#
loop_
_entity.id
_entity.type
_entity.pdbx_description
1 polymer ?
#
loop_
_entity_poly.entity_id
_entity_poly.type
_entity_poly.pdbx_seq_one_letter_code
_entity_poly.pdbx_strand_id
1 'polypeptide(L)'
;MPIDADHSPSDPHTEDTHMHTSHTPTHTPPTDSVDSSSVSLPVDSSLPKHTLRTTMHTLAVPRIRLPEITLSKFDGNLTKWSLFWDVVESSVYKNVTLTDIEKFIYLKSLLESAASDAISAMTLLASNYKEAVAVLQRRFGNERFIIGKHLDWLWNLDTISSVNNTKSLRRLYDTVESHVRGL
;
A
#
# COMPACT_ATOMS: atom_id res chain seq x y z
N MET A 1 -50.83 17.22 -42.02
CA MET A 1 -51.67 17.53 -40.85
C MET A 1 -50.74 17.92 -39.71
N PRO A 2 -50.65 19.21 -39.32
CA PRO A 2 -50.00 19.63 -38.09
C PRO A 2 -51.04 19.70 -36.95
N ILE A 3 -50.64 19.32 -35.74
CA ILE A 3 -51.39 19.64 -34.53
C ILE A 3 -50.61 20.72 -33.79
N ASP A 4 -51.24 21.89 -33.72
CA ASP A 4 -50.86 23.07 -32.95
C ASP A 4 -51.24 22.93 -31.46
N ALA A 5 -50.64 23.84 -30.67
CA ALA A 5 -51.01 24.32 -29.33
C ALA A 5 -50.73 23.35 -28.17
N ASP A 6 -50.21 23.75 -27.01
CA ASP A 6 -50.27 25.04 -26.28
C ASP A 6 -49.16 24.98 -25.19
N HIS A 7 -48.18 25.88 -25.12
CA HIS A 7 -48.18 27.19 -24.44
C HIS A 7 -48.58 27.18 -22.95
N SER A 8 -47.60 27.29 -22.04
CA SER A 8 -47.67 28.15 -20.83
C SER A 8 -46.42 28.05 -19.95
N PRO A 9 -46.12 29.08 -19.12
CA PRO A 9 -44.89 29.86 -19.25
C PRO A 9 -44.13 30.08 -17.93
N SER A 10 -43.03 30.87 -17.99
CA SER A 10 -42.51 31.83 -16.97
C SER A 10 -42.21 31.30 -15.54
N ASP A 11 -41.10 31.61 -14.86
CA ASP A 11 -40.26 32.81 -14.83
C ASP A 11 -38.86 32.49 -14.26
N PRO A 12 -37.87 33.37 -14.50
CA PRO A 12 -36.59 33.40 -13.81
C PRO A 12 -36.66 34.27 -12.55
N HIS A 13 -35.96 33.88 -11.49
CA HIS A 13 -35.73 34.79 -10.35
C HIS A 13 -34.26 35.17 -10.24
N THR A 14 -34.02 36.44 -10.55
CA THR A 14 -32.87 37.24 -10.17
C THR A 14 -33.06 37.72 -8.73
N GLU A 15 -32.07 37.53 -7.86
CA GLU A 15 -31.82 38.46 -6.76
C GLU A 15 -30.31 38.70 -6.63
N ASP A 16 -29.92 39.89 -7.09
CA ASP A 16 -28.84 40.71 -6.56
C ASP A 16 -28.95 40.84 -5.04
N THR A 17 -27.83 40.98 -4.32
CA THR A 17 -27.64 42.02 -3.27
C THR A 17 -26.22 41.98 -2.68
N HIS A 18 -25.45 42.99 -3.08
CA HIS A 18 -24.54 43.86 -2.31
C HIS A 18 -23.36 43.35 -1.46
N MET A 19 -22.20 43.92 -1.86
CA MET A 19 -21.01 44.28 -1.10
C MET A 19 -21.28 44.84 0.31
N HIS A 20 -20.50 44.41 1.31
CA HIS A 20 -20.16 45.25 2.46
C HIS A 20 -18.66 45.17 2.77
N THR A 21 -18.05 46.35 2.72
CA THR A 21 -16.73 46.74 3.22
C THR A 21 -16.54 46.39 4.70
N SER A 22 -15.28 46.42 5.18
CA SER A 22 -14.87 47.25 6.34
C SER A 22 -13.95 46.63 7.42
N HIS A 23 -12.66 47.01 7.35
CA HIS A 23 -11.79 47.54 8.42
C HIS A 23 -11.08 46.61 9.44
N THR A 24 -9.74 46.68 9.42
CA THR A 24 -8.81 46.51 10.56
C THR A 24 -8.89 47.69 11.54
N PRO A 25 -8.47 47.51 12.81
CA PRO A 25 -7.27 48.25 13.23
C PRO A 25 -6.35 47.55 14.25
N THR A 26 -5.07 47.86 14.08
CA THR A 26 -3.93 47.73 15.01
C THR A 26 -4.09 48.60 16.26
N HIS A 27 -3.69 48.09 17.44
CA HIS A 27 -3.39 48.94 18.61
C HIS A 27 -2.37 48.26 19.57
N THR A 28 -1.10 48.68 19.52
CA THR A 28 -0.22 48.92 20.69
C THR A 28 -0.58 50.30 21.28
N PRO A 29 -0.27 50.74 22.53
CA PRO A 29 0.93 50.53 23.40
C PRO A 29 0.58 50.62 24.94
N PRO A 30 1.32 51.27 25.90
CA PRO A 30 2.71 51.16 26.39
C PRO A 30 2.87 50.87 27.93
N THR A 31 4.14 50.73 28.31
CA THR A 31 4.93 50.82 29.57
C THR A 31 4.45 51.72 30.72
N ASP A 32 4.68 51.32 31.98
CA ASP A 32 5.37 52.15 33.00
C ASP A 32 5.97 51.35 34.18
N SER A 33 6.94 51.98 34.86
CA SER A 33 8.00 51.46 35.74
C SER A 33 7.71 51.56 37.25
N VAL A 34 8.74 51.19 38.05
CA VAL A 34 9.10 51.46 39.47
C VAL A 34 8.85 50.28 40.45
N ASP A 35 9.75 49.86 41.35
CA ASP A 35 10.69 50.61 42.20
C ASP A 35 11.94 49.77 42.63
N SER A 36 12.98 50.48 43.05
CA SER A 36 14.31 50.00 43.47
C SER A 36 14.41 49.64 44.96
N SER A 37 15.33 48.73 45.32
CA SER A 37 16.20 48.93 46.49
C SER A 37 17.44 48.03 46.46
N SER A 38 18.56 48.63 46.86
CA SER A 38 19.96 48.26 46.73
C SER A 38 20.46 47.30 47.84
N VAL A 39 21.56 46.58 47.60
CA VAL A 39 22.85 46.68 48.36
C VAL A 39 23.83 45.56 47.92
N SER A 40 25.04 45.98 47.56
CA SER A 40 26.23 45.20 47.17
C SER A 40 26.91 44.49 48.38
N LEU A 41 27.66 43.39 48.25
CA LEU A 41 29.08 43.29 47.81
C LEU A 41 29.57 41.79 47.82
N PRO A 42 30.76 41.47 47.27
CA PRO A 42 31.10 40.22 46.60
C PRO A 42 31.98 39.28 47.45
N VAL A 43 32.06 38.00 47.07
CA VAL A 43 33.30 37.22 47.22
C VAL A 43 33.29 35.96 46.33
N ASP A 44 34.44 35.75 45.72
CA ASP A 44 34.89 34.72 44.80
C ASP A 44 34.72 33.27 45.30
N SER A 45 34.40 32.35 44.39
CA SER A 45 34.95 30.98 44.36
C SER A 45 34.41 30.18 43.17
N SER A 46 35.29 30.08 42.17
CA SER A 46 35.36 29.09 41.08
C SER A 46 34.61 27.76 41.33
N LEU A 47 33.70 27.41 40.42
CA LEU A 47 33.18 26.04 40.26
C LEU A 47 33.24 25.63 38.76
N PRO A 48 33.98 24.57 38.38
CA PRO A 48 33.98 24.07 37.01
C PRO A 48 32.65 23.41 36.68
N LYS A 49 31.90 24.00 35.74
CA LYS A 49 30.74 23.39 35.08
C LYS A 49 31.23 22.19 34.26
N HIS A 50 31.26 21.01 34.86
CA HIS A 50 31.42 19.76 34.13
C HIS A 50 30.13 19.50 33.36
N THR A 51 30.05 20.05 32.15
CA THR A 51 29.09 19.61 31.15
C THR A 51 29.41 18.15 30.86
N LEU A 52 28.63 17.23 31.43
CA LEU A 52 28.62 15.84 30.97
C LEU A 52 28.13 15.85 29.53
N ARG A 53 29.08 15.86 28.59
CA ARG A 53 28.83 15.59 27.18
C ARG A 53 28.46 14.11 27.09
N THR A 54 27.16 13.82 27.23
CA THR A 54 26.61 12.52 26.90
C THR A 54 26.74 12.32 25.39
N THR A 55 27.85 11.71 24.98
CA THR A 55 28.00 11.19 23.63
C THR A 55 26.99 10.06 23.47
N MET A 56 25.87 10.35 22.79
CA MET A 56 24.93 9.33 22.34
C MET A 56 25.63 8.49 21.27
N HIS A 57 26.43 7.52 21.70
CA HIS A 57 26.90 6.47 20.81
C HIS A 57 25.70 5.60 20.48
N THR A 58 25.03 5.91 19.37
CA THR A 58 24.09 4.99 18.74
C THR A 58 24.90 3.75 18.36
N LEU A 59 24.85 2.71 19.21
CA LEU A 59 25.34 1.39 18.88
C LEU A 59 24.54 0.93 17.66
N ALA A 60 25.15 1.01 16.49
CA ALA A 60 24.61 0.47 15.27
C ALA A 60 24.43 -1.04 15.51
N VAL A 61 23.19 -1.46 15.76
CA VAL A 61 22.84 -2.87 15.85
C VAL A 61 23.24 -3.47 14.51
N PRO A 62 24.14 -4.47 14.47
CA PRO A 62 24.49 -5.13 13.24
C PRO A 62 23.23 -5.79 12.71
N ARG A 63 22.60 -5.16 11.71
CA ARG A 63 21.51 -5.78 10.95
C ARG A 63 22.13 -6.97 10.24
N ILE A 64 21.78 -8.16 10.72
CA ILE A 64 21.96 -9.40 9.98
C ILE A 64 21.37 -9.14 8.59
N ARG A 65 22.24 -9.07 7.58
CA ARG A 65 21.80 -8.93 6.19
C ARG A 65 21.32 -10.31 5.76
N LEU A 66 20.02 -10.53 5.93
CA LEU A 66 19.35 -11.66 5.32
C LEU A 66 19.60 -11.65 3.80
N PRO A 67 19.67 -12.82 3.15
CA PRO A 67 19.65 -12.89 1.70
C PRO A 67 18.54 -11.99 1.18
N GLU A 68 18.86 -11.15 0.21
CA GLU A 68 17.87 -10.26 -0.40
C GLU A 68 16.73 -11.12 -0.95
N ILE A 69 15.53 -10.91 -0.40
CA ILE A 69 14.36 -11.68 -0.80
C ILE A 69 14.03 -11.24 -2.22
N THR A 70 14.45 -12.03 -3.21
CA THR A 70 14.05 -11.83 -4.59
C THR A 70 12.58 -12.24 -4.70
N LEU A 71 11.71 -11.25 -4.90
CA LEU A 71 10.30 -11.55 -5.17
C LEU A 71 10.22 -12.37 -6.46
N SER A 72 9.71 -13.58 -6.32
CA SER A 72 9.48 -14.47 -7.45
C SER A 72 8.42 -13.87 -8.35
N LYS A 73 8.68 -13.88 -9.66
CA LYS A 73 7.72 -13.39 -10.63
C LYS A 73 6.50 -14.31 -10.70
N PHE A 74 5.36 -13.72 -11.02
CA PHE A 74 4.07 -14.38 -11.09
C PHE A 74 3.61 -14.50 -12.54
N ASP A 75 3.45 -15.73 -12.98
CA ASP A 75 3.04 -16.13 -14.33
C ASP A 75 1.52 -16.17 -14.53
N GLY A 76 0.73 -16.10 -13.44
CA GLY A 76 -0.72 -16.30 -13.48
C GLY A 76 -1.18 -17.65 -12.95
N ASN A 77 -0.28 -18.48 -12.41
CA ASN A 77 -0.64 -19.76 -11.82
C ASN A 77 -1.44 -19.59 -10.52
N LEU A 78 -2.73 -19.96 -10.55
CA LEU A 78 -3.67 -19.83 -9.43
C LEU A 78 -3.18 -20.50 -8.14
N THR A 79 -2.48 -21.65 -8.21
CA THR A 79 -1.95 -22.35 -7.03
C THR A 79 -0.86 -21.56 -6.31
N LYS A 80 -0.15 -20.68 -7.04
CA LYS A 80 0.89 -19.81 -6.46
C LYS A 80 0.37 -18.44 -6.04
N TRP A 81 -0.91 -18.13 -6.33
CA TRP A 81 -1.46 -16.81 -6.12
C TRP A 81 -1.39 -16.37 -4.66
N SER A 82 -1.81 -17.21 -3.71
CA SER A 82 -1.84 -16.85 -2.29
C SER A 82 -0.46 -16.45 -1.78
N LEU A 83 0.54 -17.28 -2.06
CA LEU A 83 1.94 -17.01 -1.72
C LEU A 83 2.45 -15.72 -2.36
N PHE A 84 2.15 -15.50 -3.64
CA PHE A 84 2.55 -14.28 -4.34
C PHE A 84 1.89 -13.04 -3.72
N TRP A 85 0.58 -13.10 -3.49
CA TRP A 85 -0.19 -11.99 -2.99
C TRP A 85 0.24 -11.60 -1.58
N ASP A 86 0.53 -12.55 -0.68
CA ASP A 86 1.00 -12.26 0.67
C ASP A 86 2.30 -11.44 0.68
N VAL A 87 3.22 -11.75 -0.24
CA VAL A 87 4.49 -11.02 -0.36
C VAL A 87 4.26 -9.64 -0.99
N VAL A 88 3.44 -9.53 -2.05
CA VAL A 88 3.10 -8.24 -2.66
C VAL A 88 2.34 -7.35 -1.69
N GLU A 89 1.43 -7.92 -0.92
CA GLU A 89 0.59 -7.18 0.02
C GLU A 89 1.45 -6.55 1.12
N SER A 90 2.35 -7.33 1.71
CA SER A 90 3.25 -6.88 2.78
C SER A 90 4.35 -5.94 2.28
N SER A 91 4.94 -6.22 1.11
CA SER A 91 6.14 -5.52 0.63
C SER A 91 5.82 -4.28 -0.22
N VAL A 92 4.71 -4.30 -0.94
CA VAL A 92 4.37 -3.27 -1.95
C VAL A 92 3.07 -2.56 -1.59
N TYR A 93 1.99 -3.30 -1.37
CA TYR A 93 0.65 -2.71 -1.20
C TYR A 93 0.54 -1.91 0.10
N LYS A 94 0.90 -2.52 1.24
CA LYS A 94 0.86 -1.91 2.58
C LYS A 94 2.05 -1.00 2.87
N ASN A 95 3.04 -0.95 1.97
CA ASN A 95 4.22 -0.11 2.14
C ASN A 95 3.85 1.39 2.00
N VAL A 96 4.09 2.19 3.03
CA VAL A 96 3.76 3.64 3.04
C VAL A 96 4.86 4.53 2.49
N THR A 97 6.06 3.99 2.26
CA THR A 97 7.22 4.74 1.75
C THR A 97 7.24 4.86 0.24
N LEU A 98 6.52 3.97 -0.47
CA LEU A 98 6.40 3.97 -1.92
C LEU A 98 5.15 4.73 -2.35
N THR A 99 5.29 5.55 -3.39
CA THR A 99 4.16 6.18 -4.07
C THR A 99 3.38 5.17 -4.91
N ASP A 100 2.12 5.45 -5.22
CA ASP A 100 1.28 4.55 -6.02
C ASP A 100 1.87 4.25 -7.41
N ILE A 101 2.59 5.22 -8.02
CA ILE A 101 3.28 5.00 -9.30
C ILE A 101 4.47 4.04 -9.16
N GLU A 102 5.28 4.17 -8.10
CA GLU A 102 6.40 3.28 -7.82
C GLU A 102 5.91 1.86 -7.51
N LYS A 103 4.84 1.75 -6.71
CA LYS A 103 4.16 0.48 -6.46
C LYS A 103 3.68 -0.17 -7.75
N PHE A 104 3.16 0.63 -8.69
CA PHE A 104 2.70 0.09 -9.97
C PHE A 104 3.84 -0.38 -10.87
N ILE A 105 4.94 0.38 -10.94
CA ILE A 105 6.16 -0.04 -11.66
C ILE A 105 6.67 -1.36 -11.10
N TYR A 106 6.75 -1.45 -9.77
CA TYR A 106 7.22 -2.63 -9.08
C TYR A 106 6.27 -3.83 -9.26
N LEU A 107 4.96 -3.61 -9.17
CA LEU A 107 3.97 -4.64 -9.45
C LEU A 107 4.12 -5.17 -10.89
N LYS A 108 4.27 -4.29 -11.89
CA LYS A 108 4.46 -4.72 -13.28
C LYS A 108 5.75 -5.51 -13.51
N SER A 109 6.83 -5.23 -12.79
CA SER A 109 8.10 -5.97 -12.93
C SER A 109 8.03 -7.39 -12.37
N LEU A 110 7.09 -7.63 -11.45
CA LEU A 110 6.84 -8.93 -10.83
C LEU A 110 5.85 -9.81 -11.60
N LEU A 111 5.21 -9.30 -12.65
CA LEU A 111 4.20 -10.02 -13.41
C LEU A 111 4.77 -10.50 -14.74
N GLU A 112 4.40 -11.73 -15.13
CA GLU A 112 4.79 -12.36 -16.38
C GLU A 112 3.60 -13.03 -17.05
N SER A 113 3.71 -13.26 -18.37
CA SER A 113 2.74 -13.98 -19.18
C SER A 113 1.29 -13.55 -18.90
N ALA A 114 0.41 -14.47 -18.51
CA ALA A 114 -1.01 -14.20 -18.32
C ALA A 114 -1.31 -13.13 -17.27
N ALA A 115 -0.46 -13.00 -16.24
CA ALA A 115 -0.62 -11.98 -15.21
C ALA A 115 -0.21 -10.59 -15.69
N SER A 116 0.85 -10.49 -16.50
CA SER A 116 1.24 -9.23 -17.15
C SER A 116 0.20 -8.79 -18.18
N ASP A 117 -0.29 -9.74 -18.98
CA ASP A 117 -1.32 -9.49 -20.00
C ASP A 117 -2.62 -8.94 -19.40
N ALA A 118 -2.96 -9.34 -18.17
CA ALA A 118 -4.18 -8.91 -17.48
C ALA A 118 -4.25 -7.40 -17.23
N ILE A 119 -3.11 -6.73 -17.13
CA ILE A 119 -3.01 -5.29 -16.85
C ILE A 119 -2.22 -4.54 -17.93
N SER A 120 -1.92 -5.19 -19.05
CA SER A 120 -1.08 -4.64 -20.13
C SER A 120 -1.69 -3.40 -20.77
N ALA A 121 -3.02 -3.36 -20.91
CA ALA A 121 -3.78 -2.24 -21.46
C ALA A 121 -3.81 -1.00 -20.54
N MET A 122 -3.37 -1.11 -19.28
CA MET A 122 -3.37 0.00 -18.34
C MET A 122 -2.12 0.85 -18.49
N THR A 123 -2.32 2.15 -18.69
CA THR A 123 -1.24 3.15 -18.66
C THR A 123 -0.61 3.19 -17.28
N LEU A 124 0.73 3.28 -17.24
CA LEU A 124 1.50 3.40 -16.01
C LEU A 124 1.25 4.76 -15.34
N LEU A 125 0.21 4.84 -14.51
CA LEU A 125 -0.22 6.04 -13.80
C LEU A 125 -0.61 5.68 -12.36
N ALA A 126 -0.37 6.59 -11.41
CA ALA A 126 -0.68 6.37 -9.99
C ALA A 126 -2.15 6.00 -9.75
N SER A 127 -3.08 6.67 -10.46
CA SER A 127 -4.52 6.41 -10.35
C SER A 127 -4.91 4.98 -10.76
N ASN A 128 -4.14 4.35 -11.63
CA ASN A 128 -4.44 3.03 -12.17
C ASN A 128 -3.91 1.90 -11.29
N TYR A 129 -3.07 2.19 -10.29
CA TYR A 129 -2.49 1.17 -9.42
C TYR A 129 -3.56 0.34 -8.69
N LYS A 130 -4.53 1.01 -8.08
CA LYS A 130 -5.61 0.34 -7.33
C LYS A 130 -6.49 -0.52 -8.24
N GLU A 131 -6.78 -0.04 -9.45
CA GLU A 131 -7.56 -0.80 -10.42
C GLU A 131 -6.77 -2.01 -10.95
N ALA A 132 -5.46 -1.86 -11.20
CA ALA A 132 -4.60 -2.96 -11.59
C ALA A 132 -4.58 -4.07 -10.53
N VAL A 133 -4.46 -3.71 -9.25
CA VAL A 133 -4.55 -4.65 -8.12
C VAL A 133 -5.93 -5.34 -8.10
N ALA A 134 -7.01 -4.58 -8.24
CA ALA A 134 -8.36 -5.14 -8.24
C ALA A 134 -8.58 -6.13 -9.39
N VAL A 135 -8.07 -5.84 -10.60
CA VAL A 135 -8.12 -6.76 -11.74
C VAL A 135 -7.36 -8.05 -11.46
N LEU A 136 -6.15 -7.96 -10.89
CA LEU A 136 -5.36 -9.14 -10.55
C LEU A 136 -6.05 -10.00 -9.48
N GLN A 137 -6.57 -9.39 -8.41
CA GLN A 137 -7.32 -10.10 -7.37
C GLN A 137 -8.58 -10.76 -7.93
N ARG A 138 -9.34 -10.05 -8.80
CA ARG A 138 -10.55 -10.60 -9.42
C ARG A 138 -10.24 -11.80 -10.31
N ARG A 139 -9.14 -11.74 -11.07
CA ARG A 139 -8.78 -12.75 -12.07
C ARG A 139 -8.06 -13.96 -11.46
N PHE A 140 -7.21 -13.74 -10.45
CA PHE A 140 -6.33 -14.77 -9.90
C PHE A 140 -6.58 -15.10 -8.44
N GLY A 141 -7.21 -14.20 -7.68
CA GLY A 141 -7.53 -14.38 -6.25
C GLY A 141 -8.90 -14.93 -5.95
N ASN A 142 -9.61 -15.45 -6.95
CA ASN A 142 -10.89 -16.11 -6.72
C ASN A 142 -10.66 -17.52 -6.18
N GLU A 143 -10.84 -17.65 -4.86
CA GLU A 143 -10.68 -18.89 -4.10
C GLU A 143 -11.45 -20.07 -4.70
N ARG A 144 -12.64 -19.86 -5.27
CA ARG A 144 -13.41 -20.94 -5.90
C ARG A 144 -12.71 -21.53 -7.12
N PHE A 145 -12.01 -20.71 -7.90
CA PHE A 145 -11.22 -21.19 -9.03
C PHE A 145 -9.92 -21.86 -8.56
N ILE A 146 -9.32 -21.39 -7.47
CA ILE A 146 -8.14 -22.01 -6.85
C ILE A 146 -8.50 -23.42 -6.36
N ILE A 147 -9.55 -23.53 -5.55
CA ILE A 147 -10.12 -24.80 -5.07
C ILE A 147 -10.51 -25.68 -6.26
N GLY A 148 -11.22 -25.11 -7.25
CA GLY A 148 -11.61 -25.83 -8.46
C GLY A 148 -10.43 -26.41 -9.24
N LYS A 149 -9.27 -25.73 -9.27
CA LYS A 149 -8.04 -26.25 -9.89
C LYS A 149 -7.40 -27.37 -9.09
N HIS A 150 -7.38 -27.26 -7.76
CA HIS A 150 -6.90 -28.35 -6.90
C HIS A 150 -7.75 -29.60 -7.06
N LEU A 151 -9.07 -29.39 -7.09
CA LEU A 151 -10.07 -30.42 -7.31
C LEU A 151 -9.98 -31.07 -8.70
N ASP A 152 -9.92 -30.28 -9.78
CA ASP A 152 -9.78 -30.79 -11.16
C ASP A 152 -8.52 -31.65 -11.31
N TRP A 153 -7.41 -31.24 -10.68
CA TRP A 153 -6.19 -32.06 -10.65
C TRP A 153 -6.41 -33.39 -9.91
N LEU A 154 -7.04 -33.37 -8.73
CA LEU A 154 -7.38 -34.59 -7.97
C LEU A 154 -8.31 -35.50 -8.77
N TRP A 155 -9.25 -34.96 -9.54
CA TRP A 155 -10.14 -35.75 -10.38
C TRP A 155 -9.44 -36.38 -11.59
N ASN A 156 -8.38 -35.75 -12.09
CA ASN A 156 -7.60 -36.21 -13.24
C ASN A 156 -6.29 -36.92 -12.84
N LEU A 157 -6.26 -37.59 -11.68
CA LEU A 157 -5.11 -38.37 -11.22
C LEU A 157 -4.78 -39.50 -12.21
N ASP A 158 -3.56 -39.46 -12.77
CA ASP A 158 -3.06 -40.58 -13.57
C ASP A 158 -2.87 -41.83 -12.73
N THR A 159 -3.36 -42.96 -13.23
CA THR A 159 -3.20 -44.26 -12.57
C THR A 159 -1.76 -44.75 -12.70
N ILE A 160 -1.09 -44.98 -11.56
CA ILE A 160 0.25 -45.56 -11.57
C ILE A 160 0.14 -47.04 -11.95
N SER A 161 0.56 -47.39 -13.16
CA SER A 161 0.40 -48.75 -13.68
C SER A 161 1.39 -49.78 -13.09
N SER A 162 2.37 -49.36 -12.29
CA SER A 162 3.39 -50.25 -11.73
C SER A 162 3.69 -49.96 -10.26
N VAL A 163 3.29 -50.90 -9.40
CA VAL A 163 3.50 -50.88 -7.94
C VAL A 163 4.99 -50.95 -7.57
N ASN A 164 5.81 -51.46 -8.48
CA ASN A 164 7.24 -51.66 -8.33
C ASN A 164 7.99 -50.31 -8.29
N ASN A 165 7.35 -49.25 -8.77
CA ASN A 165 7.92 -47.90 -8.81
C ASN A 165 7.54 -47.10 -7.56
N THR A 166 8.18 -47.47 -6.44
CA THR A 166 7.97 -46.84 -5.12
C THR A 166 8.28 -45.34 -5.11
N LYS A 167 9.16 -44.85 -6.00
CA LYS A 167 9.46 -43.42 -6.15
C LYS A 167 8.30 -42.66 -6.78
N SER A 168 7.66 -43.20 -7.81
CA SER A 168 6.48 -42.59 -8.42
C SER A 168 5.29 -42.59 -7.47
N LEU A 169 5.10 -43.66 -6.69
CA LEU A 169 4.04 -43.71 -5.67
C LEU A 169 4.22 -42.63 -4.59
N ARG A 170 5.46 -42.44 -4.10
CA ARG A 170 5.76 -41.37 -3.14
C ARG A 170 5.51 -39.99 -3.73
N ARG A 171 5.98 -39.73 -4.96
CA ARG A 171 5.72 -38.46 -5.66
C ARG A 171 4.22 -38.19 -5.82
N LEU A 172 3.42 -39.21 -6.17
CA LEU A 172 1.98 -39.06 -6.27
C LEU A 172 1.37 -38.68 -4.93
N TYR A 173 1.75 -39.37 -3.85
CA TYR A 173 1.29 -39.06 -2.50
C TYR A 173 1.64 -37.62 -2.11
N ASP A 174 2.90 -37.20 -2.25
CA ASP A 174 3.34 -35.85 -1.92
C ASP A 174 2.56 -34.79 -2.73
N THR A 175 2.25 -35.10 -3.99
CA THR A 175 1.50 -34.20 -4.86
C THR A 175 0.02 -34.14 -4.45
N VAL A 176 -0.62 -35.28 -4.17
CA VAL A 176 -2.00 -35.33 -3.63
C VAL A 176 -2.09 -34.54 -2.33
N GLU A 177 -1.16 -34.75 -1.40
CA GLU A 177 -1.12 -34.02 -0.14
C GLU A 177 -0.98 -32.51 -0.37
N SER A 178 -0.12 -32.10 -1.31
CA SER A 178 0.00 -30.68 -1.68
C SER A 178 -1.30 -30.11 -2.25
N HIS A 179 -2.03 -30.85 -3.08
CA HIS A 179 -3.30 -30.39 -3.64
C HIS A 179 -4.41 -30.35 -2.60
N VAL A 180 -4.46 -31.33 -1.69
CA VAL A 180 -5.42 -31.37 -0.58
C VAL A 180 -5.17 -30.24 0.41
N ARG A 181 -3.91 -29.91 0.71
CA ARG A 181 -3.55 -28.77 1.58
C ARG A 181 -3.86 -27.41 0.96
N GLY A 182 -4.07 -27.35 -0.36
CA GLY A 182 -4.47 -26.14 -1.09
C GLY A 182 -5.98 -25.95 -1.22
N LEU A 183 -6.79 -26.88 -0.68
CA LEU A 183 -8.25 -26.77 -0.54
C LEU A 183 -8.62 -26.12 0.80
#